data_AF-A0A655IW66-F1
#
_entry.id   AF-A0A655IW66-F1
#
_cell.length_a   1.000
_cell.length_b   1.000
_cell.length_c   1.000
_cell.angle_alpha   90.00
_cell.angle_beta   90.00
_cell.angle_gamma   90.00
#
_symmetry.space_group_name_H-M   'P 1'
#
loop_
_entity.id
_entity.type
_entity.pdbx_description
1 polymer ?
#
loop_
_entity_poly.entity_id
_entity_poly.type
_entity_poly.pdbx_seq_one_letter_code
_entity_poly.pdbx_strand_id
1 'polypeptide(L)' 'MPYRDIGARLFISAKTVEHHVARIRQRLGAGSRSEMLSMLRAMLAPESLTADERR' A
#
# COMPACT_ATOMS: atom_id res chain seq x y z
N MET A 1 -7.61 1.26 8.64
CA MET A 1 -7.76 2.73 8.59
C MET A 1 -8.76 3.09 7.50
N PRO A 2 -9.87 3.75 7.85
CA PRO A 2 -10.87 4.20 6.88
C PRO A 2 -10.33 5.37 6.04
N TYR A 3 -10.86 5.55 4.82
CA TYR A 3 -10.36 6.55 3.86
C TYR A 3 -10.52 8.00 4.33
N ARG A 4 -11.54 8.29 5.15
CA ARG A 4 -11.72 9.59 5.80
C ARG A 4 -10.54 10.00 6.68
N ASP A 5 -10.00 9.07 7.48
CA ASP A 5 -8.89 9.38 8.39
C ASP A 5 -7.59 9.59 7.61
N ILE A 6 -7.42 8.83 6.51
CA ILE A 6 -6.29 9.01 5.58
C ILE A 6 -6.38 10.40 4.92
N GLY A 7 -7.58 10.77 4.44
CA GLY A 7 -7.81 12.06 3.81
C GLY A 7 -7.55 13.23 4.75
N ALA A 8 -8.04 13.15 6.00
CA ALA A 8 -7.81 14.15 7.02
C ALA A 8 -6.31 14.38 7.31
N ARG A 9 -5.52 13.30 7.40
CA ARG A 9 -4.06 13.39 7.62
C ARG A 9 -3.30 13.95 6.42
N LEU A 10 -3.82 13.75 5.21
CA LEU A 10 -3.20 14.17 3.96
C LEU A 10 -3.79 15.48 3.42
N PHE A 11 -4.71 16.13 4.15
CA PHE A 11 -5.42 17.34 3.73
C PHE A 11 -6.13 17.20 2.37
N ILE A 12 -6.70 16.02 2.11
CA ILE A 12 -7.46 15.72 0.89
C ILE A 12 -8.79 15.04 1.20
N SER A 13 -9.73 15.06 0.26
CA SER A 13 -11.02 14.41 0.44
C SER A 13 -10.90 12.88 0.50
N ALA A 14 -11.83 12.22 1.21
CA ALA A 14 -11.93 10.76 1.21
C ALA A 14 -12.11 10.19 -0.22
N LYS A 15 -12.88 10.88 -1.07
CA LYS A 15 -13.07 10.53 -2.47
C LYS A 15 -11.75 10.58 -3.24
N THR A 16 -10.87 11.52 -2.93
CA THR A 16 -9.53 11.61 -3.54
C THR A 16 -8.67 10.41 -3.12
N VAL A 17 -8.71 10.02 -1.84
CA VAL A 17 -8.02 8.80 -1.34
C VAL A 17 -8.53 7.54 -2.05
N GLU A 18 -9.83 7.39 -2.22
CA GLU A 18 -10.43 6.26 -2.95
C GLU A 18 -9.89 6.14 -4.38
N HIS A 19 -9.85 7.24 -5.13
CA HIS A 19 -9.30 7.27 -6.47
C HIS A 19 -7.81 6.91 -6.49
N HIS A 20 -7.03 7.40 -5.52
CA HIS A 20 -5.62 7.03 -5.42
C HIS A 20 -5.45 5.54 -5.16
N VAL A 21 -6.20 4.95 -4.23
CA VAL A 21 -6.15 3.51 -3.94
C VAL A 21 -6.55 2.68 -5.17
N ALA A 22 -7.60 3.07 -5.89
CA ALA A 22 -8.01 2.40 -7.11
C ALA A 22 -6.89 2.43 -8.18
N ARG A 23 -6.26 3.60 -8.37
CA ARG A 23 -5.14 3.75 -9.32
C ARG A 23 -3.93 2.91 -8.92
N ILE A 24 -3.57 2.89 -7.63
CA ILE A 24 -2.44 2.09 -7.13
C ILE A 24 -2.72 0.60 -7.33
N ARG A 25 -3.94 0.14 -7.02
CA ARG A 25 -4.36 -1.25 -7.29
C ARG A 25 -4.23 -1.63 -8.75
N GLN A 26 -4.73 -0.79 -9.66
CA GLN A 26 -4.62 -1.04 -11.10
C GLN A 26 -3.17 -1.12 -11.56
N ARG A 27 -2.30 -0.22 -11.07
CA ARG A 27 -0.87 -0.24 -11.41
C ARG A 27 -0.13 -1.47 -10.91
N LEU A 28 -0.54 -2.00 -9.76
CA LEU A 28 0.06 -3.20 -9.16
C LEU A 28 -0.63 -4.50 -9.60
N GLY A 29 -1.73 -4.43 -10.35
CA GLY A 29 -2.53 -5.60 -10.71
C GLY A 29 -3.29 -6.24 -9.54
N ALA A 30 -3.54 -5.50 -8.45
CA ALA A 30 -4.18 -6.04 -7.24
C ALA A 30 -5.72 -6.02 -7.31
N GLY A 31 -6.34 -7.19 -7.16
CA GLY A 31 -7.78 -7.42 -7.08
C GLY A 31 -8.43 -7.00 -5.76
N SER A 32 -7.64 -6.76 -4.71
CA SER A 32 -8.16 -6.23 -3.44
C SER A 32 -7.20 -5.24 -2.75
N ARG A 33 -7.74 -4.49 -1.78
CA ARG A 33 -6.92 -3.61 -0.92
C ARG A 33 -5.92 -4.42 -0.07
N SER A 34 -6.34 -5.59 0.42
CA SER A 34 -5.47 -6.44 1.25
C SER A 34 -4.30 -6.99 0.43
N GLU A 35 -4.58 -7.48 -0.78
CA GLU A 35 -3.56 -7.95 -1.72
C GLU A 35 -2.57 -6.84 -2.10
N MET A 36 -3.08 -5.65 -2.44
CA MET A 36 -2.24 -4.47 -2.70
C MET A 36 -1.27 -4.19 -1.54
N LEU A 37 -1.76 -4.26 -0.30
CA LEU A 37 -0.92 -4.03 0.89
C LEU A 37 0.10 -5.16 1.11
N SER A 38 -0.26 -6.40 0.82
CA SER A 38 0.68 -7.53 0.88
C SER A 38 1.81 -7.36 -0.13
N MET A 39 1.49 -7.00 -1.38
CA MET A 39 2.49 -6.73 -2.41
C MET A 39 3.41 -5.57 -2.03
N LEU A 40 2.83 -4.44 -1.58
CA LEU A 40 3.60 -3.28 -1.13
C LEU A 40 4.54 -3.63 0.03
N ARG A 41 4.11 -4.45 1.00
CA ARG A 41 4.98 -4.90 2.09
C ARG A 41 6.14 -5.76 1.61
N ALA A 42 5.90 -6.65 0.65
CA ALA A 42 6.96 -7.48 0.08
C ALA A 42 7.97 -6.62 -0.71
N MET A 43 7.51 -5.62 -1.45
CA MET A 43 8.36 -4.71 -2.22
C MET A 43 9.16 -3.73 -1.35
N LEU A 44 8.59 -3.31 -0.21
CA LEU A 44 9.21 -2.37 0.72
C LEU A 44 9.93 -3.07 1.88
N ALA A 45 9.96 -4.41 1.89
CA ALA A 45 10.70 -5.16 2.88
C ALA A 45 12.18 -4.81 2.72
N PRO A 46 12.88 -4.42 3.81
CA PRO A 46 14.30 -4.15 3.72
C PRO A 46 15.04 -5.43 3.32
N GLU A 47 16.00 -5.33 2.40
CA GLU A 47 16.86 -6.45 1.96
C GLU A 47 17.59 -7.16 3.12
N SER A 48 17.58 -6.60 4.33
CA SER A 48 18.23 -7.15 5.51
C SER A 48 17.65 -8.50 5.99
N LEU A 49 16.48 -8.94 5.50
CA LEU A 49 15.89 -10.23 5.89
C LEU A 49 16.27 -11.40 4.94
N THR A 50 16.96 -11.14 3.83
CA THR A 50 17.47 -12.20 2.93
C THR A 50 18.97 -12.47 3.12
N ALA A 51 19.66 -11.63 3.88
CA ALA A 51 21.11 -11.72 4.10
C ALA A 51 21.52 -12.57 5.33
N ASP A 52 20.57 -13.03 6.15
CA ASP A 52 20.84 -13.70 7.44
C ASP A 52 20.72 -15.25 7.39
N GLU A 53 20.87 -15.86 6.20
CA GLU A 53 20.99 -17.33 6.05
C GLU A 53 22.41 -17.77 5.62
N ARG A 54 23.40 -16.88 5.72
CA ARG A 54 24.80 -17.13 5.29
C ARG A 54 25.82 -16.91 6.40
N ARG A 55 25.46 -17.06 7.67
CA ARG A 55 26.40 -16.94 8.79
C ARG A 55 26.28 -18.06 9.81
#